data_AF-A0AAJ0V9R6-F1
#
_entry.id   AF-A0AAJ0V9R6-F1
#
_cell.length_a   1.000
_cell.length_b   1.000
_cell.length_c   1.000
_cell.angle_alpha   90.00
_cell.angle_beta   90.00
_cell.angle_gamma   90.00
#
_symmetry.space_group_name_H-M   'P 1'
#
loop_
_entity.id
_entity.type
_entity.pdbx_description
1 polymer ?
#
loop_
_entity_poly.entity_id
_entity_poly.type
_entity_poly.pdbx_seq_one_letter_code
_entity_poly.pdbx_strand_id
1 'polypeptide(L)' 'MSRAPLLPSGRRRGLPFVVPDDWTPEQALAAYELLEDLLAVITDFYGPQLHKQLREQRTSRSDIRTRKPDPPF' A
#
# COMPACT_ATOMS: atom_id res chain seq x y z
N MET A 1 -20.20 12.45 3.21
CA MET A 1 -19.24 11.42 3.69
C MET A 1 -17.84 11.99 3.66
N SER A 2 -17.23 12.22 4.83
CA SER A 2 -15.88 12.80 4.93
C SER A 2 -14.84 11.76 4.53
N ARG A 3 -13.97 12.08 3.56
CA ARG A 3 -12.83 11.24 3.18
C ARG A 3 -11.83 11.20 4.35
N ALA A 4 -11.43 10.00 4.78
CA ALA A 4 -10.34 9.86 5.73
C ALA A 4 -9.07 10.55 5.18
N PRO A 5 -8.30 11.26 6.03
CA PRO A 5 -7.08 11.94 5.62
C PRO A 5 -6.06 10.96 5.04
N LEU A 6 -5.21 11.45 4.14
CA LEU A 6 -4.12 10.65 3.57
C LEU A 6 -3.02 10.47 4.62
N LEU A 7 -2.49 9.26 4.71
CA LEU A 7 -1.25 9.00 5.45
C LEU A 7 -0.08 9.69 4.75
N PRO A 8 1.06 9.92 5.43
CA PRO A 8 2.27 10.48 4.81
C PRO A 8 2.70 9.74 3.54
N SER A 9 2.44 8.43 3.46
CA SER A 9 2.68 7.58 2.28
C SER A 9 1.72 7.82 1.10
N GLY A 10 0.80 8.78 1.18
CA GLY A 10 -0.26 9.02 0.20
C GLY A 10 -1.36 7.95 0.18
N ARG A 11 -1.27 6.93 1.05
CA ARG A 11 -2.27 5.87 1.18
C ARG A 11 -3.40 6.28 2.13
N ARG A 12 -4.60 5.74 1.91
CA ARG A 12 -5.75 5.95 2.80
C ARG A 12 -5.85 4.95 3.94
N ARG A 13 -5.07 3.87 3.87
CA ARG A 13 -5.03 2.77 4.83
C ARG A 13 -3.59 2.33 4.97
N GLY A 14 -3.20 1.94 6.17
CA GLY A 14 -1.83 1.56 6.50
C GLY A 14 -1.44 2.10 7.87
N LEU A 15 -0.19 1.84 8.26
CA LEU A 15 0.37 2.37 9.49
C LEU A 15 0.68 3.86 9.32
N PRO A 16 0.24 4.73 10.24
CA PRO A 16 0.70 6.11 10.28
C PRO A 16 2.15 6.11 10.77
N PHE A 17 3.09 6.16 9.83
CA PHE A 17 4.51 6.30 10.14
C PHE A 17 4.95 7.71 9.76
N VAL A 18 5.39 8.48 10.76
CA VAL A 18 6.02 9.79 10.56
C VAL A 18 7.49 9.60 10.90
N VAL A 19 8.36 9.82 9.92
CA VAL A 19 9.80 9.87 10.14
C VAL A 19 10.12 11.22 10.79
N PRO A 20 10.78 11.25 11.95
CA PRO A 20 11.32 12.48 12.53
C PRO A 20 12.20 13.24 11.53
N ASP A 21 12.15 14.57 11.55
CA ASP A 21 12.90 15.43 10.64
C ASP A 21 14.39 15.62 11.03
N ASP A 22 14.78 15.10 12.19
CA ASP A 22 16.12 15.17 12.77
C ASP A 22 16.98 13.92 12.50
N TRP A 23 16.53 13.02 11.63
CA TRP A 23 17.29 11.83 11.28
C TRP A 23 18.62 12.15 10.62
N THR A 24 19.68 11.49 11.08
CA THR A 24 20.94 11.49 10.37
C THR A 24 20.85 10.60 9.13
N PRO A 25 21.70 10.82 8.10
CA PRO A 25 21.75 9.94 6.93
C PRO A 25 21.94 8.45 7.27
N GLU A 26 22.74 8.15 8.30
CA GLU A 26 23.01 6.79 8.76
C GLU A 26 21.78 6.13 9.39
N GLN A 27 20.99 6.89 10.15
CA GLN A 27 19.73 6.40 10.70
C GLN A 27 18.71 6.11 9.60
N ALA A 28 18.64 6.98 8.59
CA ALA A 28 17.78 6.75 7.42
C ALA A 28 18.21 5.49 6.65
N LEU A 29 19.52 5.26 6.49
CA LEU A 29 20.05 4.08 5.84
C LEU A 29 19.72 2.80 6.63
N ALA A 30 19.95 2.79 7.95
CA ALA A 30 19.63 1.64 8.78
C ALA A 30 18.14 1.28 8.75
N ALA A 31 17.26 2.27 8.75
CA ALA A 31 15.83 2.05 8.61
C ALA A 31 15.46 1.50 7.22
N TYR A 32 16.11 1.98 6.16
CA TYR A 32 15.92 1.45 4.81
C TYR A 32 16.32 -0.03 4.72
N GLU A 33 17.50 -0.40 5.23
CA GLU A 33 17.98 -1.79 5.27
C GLU A 33 17.03 -2.70 6.05
N LEU A 34 16.57 -2.26 7.22
CA LEU A 34 15.58 -3.00 8.00
C LEU A 34 14.28 -3.25 7.23
N LEU A 35 13.80 -2.25 6.47
CA LEU A 35 12.59 -2.39 5.67
C LEU A 35 12.77 -3.35 4.50
N GLU A 36 13.95 -3.33 3.86
CA GLU A 36 14.30 -4.29 2.80
C GLU A 36 14.34 -5.73 3.33
N ASP A 37 15.00 -5.97 4.47
CA ASP A 37 15.05 -7.29 5.11
C ASP A 37 13.65 -7.78 5.50
N LEU A 38 12.85 -6.92 6.11
CA LEU A 38 11.47 -7.24 6.46
C LEU A 38 10.64 -7.57 5.21
N LEU A 39 10.81 -6.80 4.13
CA LEU A 39 10.11 -7.05 2.87
C LEU A 39 10.52 -8.38 2.25
N ALA A 40 11.81 -8.73 2.30
CA ALA A 40 12.34 -10.00 1.82
C ALA A 40 11.69 -11.17 2.58
N VAL A 41 11.69 -11.12 3.91
CA VAL A 41 11.06 -12.13 4.76
C VAL A 41 9.56 -12.25 4.46
N ILE A 42 8.83 -11.14 4.42
CA ILE A 42 7.39 -11.17 4.14
C ILE A 42 7.10 -11.78 2.76
N THR A 43 7.92 -11.44 1.75
CA THR A 43 7.72 -11.93 0.39
C THR A 43 8.02 -13.42 0.28
N ASP A 44 9.04 -13.91 0.98
CA ASP A 44 9.40 -15.33 1.00
C ASP A 44 8.28 -16.19 1.61
N PHE A 45 7.75 -15.77 2.76
CA PHE A 45 6.71 -16.54 3.47
C PHE A 45 5.29 -16.34 2.93
N TYR A 46 4.96 -15.14 2.46
CA TYR A 46 3.57 -14.76 2.14
C TYR A 46 3.36 -14.33 0.68
N GLY A 47 4.37 -14.42 -0.17
CA GLY A 47 4.33 -13.96 -1.57
C GLY A 47 3.08 -14.41 -2.32
N PRO A 48 2.76 -15.72 -2.38
CA PRO A 48 1.57 -16.22 -3.09
C PRO A 48 0.25 -15.63 -2.57
N GLN A 49 0.10 -15.52 -1.24
CA GLN A 49 -1.09 -14.98 -0.59
C GLN A 49 -1.23 -13.48 -0.88
N LEU A 50 -0.12 -12.73 -0.83
CA LEU A 50 -0.10 -11.31 -1.16
C LEU A 50 -0.46 -11.07 -2.62
N HIS A 51 0.09 -11.85 -3.56
CA HIS A 51 -0.25 -11.74 -4.99
C HIS A 51 -1.74 -12.00 -5.25
N LYS A 52 -2.32 -13.01 -4.60
CA LYS A 52 -3.76 -13.30 -4.69
C LYS A 52 -4.58 -12.13 -4.16
N GLN A 53 -4.27 -11.66 -2.94
CA GLN A 53 -5.00 -10.57 -2.31
C GLN A 53 -4.91 -9.26 -3.10
N LEU A 54 -3.74 -8.93 -3.65
CA LEU A 54 -3.55 -7.75 -4.50
C LEU A 54 -4.35 -7.85 -5.81
N ARG A 55 -4.44 -9.05 -6.40
CA ARG A 55 -5.27 -9.28 -7.58
C ARG A 55 -6.74 -9.04 -7.28
N GLU A 56 -7.26 -9.63 -6.20
CA GLU A 56 -8.66 -9.48 -5.77
C GLU A 56 -9.04 -8.01 -5.50
N GLN A 57 -8.16 -7.26 -4.83
CA GLN A 57 -8.37 -5.83 -4.58
C GLN A 57 -8.42 -4.99 -5.87
N ARG A 58 -7.60 -5.34 -6.86
CA ARG A 58 -7.60 -4.67 -8.17
C ARG A 58 -8.87 -4.99 -8.96
N THR A 59 -9.30 -6.25 -8.98
CA THR A 59 -10.54 -6.67 -9.66
C THR A 59 -11.77 -6.00 -9.03
N SER A 60 -11.89 -6.04 -7.70
CA SER A 60 -12.98 -5.38 -6.95
C SER A 60 -13.09 -3.87 -7.25
N ARG A 61 -11.95 -3.18 -7.41
CA ARG A 61 -11.93 -1.76 -7.74
C ARG A 61 -12.30 -1.48 -9.21
N SER A 62 -12.02 -2.40 -10.12
CA SER A 62 -12.40 -2.31 -11.53
C SER A 62 -13.89 -2.56 -11.74
N ASP A 63 -14.49 -3.49 -11.00
CA ASP A 63 -15.93 -3.83 -11.09
C ASP A 63 -16.84 -2.65 -10.67
N ILE A 64 -16.35 -1.75 -9.81
CA ILE A 64 -17.06 -0.52 -9.45
C ILE A 64 -17.11 0.47 -10.63
N ARG A 65 -16.12 0.45 -11.54
CA ARG A 65 -16.05 1.37 -12.69
C ARG A 65 -16.85 0.90 -13.90
N THR A 66 -17.13 -0.40 -14.01
CA THR A 66 -17.89 -0.99 -15.13
C THR A 66 -19.40 -1.00 -14.91
N ARG A 67 -19.91 -0.66 -13.70
CA ARG A 67 -21.35 -0.40 -13.46
C ARG A 67 -21.79 0.99 -13.96
N LYS A 68 -21.31 1.43 -15.12
CA LYS A 68 -22.06 2.42 -15.89
C LYS A 68 -22.87 1.60 -16.89
N PRO A 69 -24.21 1.57 -16.80
CA PRO A 69 -25.01 0.98 -17.87
C PRO A 69 -24.58 1.66 -19.17
N ASP A 70 -24.23 0.89 -20.18
CA ASP A 70 -24.08 1.45 -21.52
C ASP A 70 -25.38 2.18 -21.85
N PRO A 71 -25.33 3.45 -22.32
CA PRO A 71 -26.52 4.07 -22.87
C PRO A 71 -27.04 3.17 -23.99
N PRO A 72 -28.35 2.88 -24.06
CA PRO A 72 -28.88 2.16 -25.20
C PRO A 72 -28.76 3.10 -26.40
N PHE A 73 -27.84 2.75 -27.32
CA PHE A 73 -27.56 3.33 -28.64
C PHE A 73 -27.71 4.86 -28.77
#